data_AF-A0A9D5Q8J1-F1
#
_entry.id   AF-A0A9D5Q8J1-F1
#
_cell.length_a   1.000
_cell.length_b   1.000
_cell.length_c   1.000
_cell.angle_alpha   90.00
_cell.angle_beta   90.00
_cell.angle_gamma   90.00
#
_symmetry.space_group_name_H-M   'P 1'
#
loop_
_entity.id
_entity.type
_entity.pdbx_description
1 polymer ?
#
loop_
_entity_poly.entity_id
_entity_poly.type
_entity_poly.pdbx_seq_one_letter_code
_entity_poly.pdbx_strand_id
1 'polypeptide(L)'
;MKILTHALAVFLTGAVVLWLVLSRFPAVMEHEAVMDLIHISQAVEKSLDDLSSSLERQVSAFGAAVAEDRNFAMKLIVENDTSASEVTGIAGRYMEPMGFDVLEISTPGDLVLSWGHFPARAGELNGGSDALIGGRPLCVVENIKGKDVLTLQAGSSVRFAEQTFHCSGGVIVDEELLRRLTPRNGVRVILRRGTNVIGLEGVETISDVENNRIIVNDETFPASSVTLPSAGLEEPLELIVIMDKPVKFSPLELL
;
A
#
# COMPACT_ATOMS: atom_id res chain seq x y z
N MET A 1 -1.33 71.01 13.46
CA MET A 1 -1.15 69.82 14.33
C MET A 1 -2.25 68.76 14.20
N LYS A 2 -3.55 69.11 14.12
CA LYS A 2 -4.65 68.12 14.07
C LYS A 2 -4.68 67.20 12.82
N ILE A 3 -4.21 67.70 11.67
CA ILE A 3 -4.19 66.91 10.42
C ILE A 3 -3.12 65.80 10.49
N LEU A 4 -1.98 66.08 11.12
CA LEU A 4 -0.87 65.13 11.27
C LEU A 4 -1.25 63.97 12.21
N THR A 5 -1.99 64.25 13.28
CA THR A 5 -2.43 63.22 14.22
C THR A 5 -3.53 62.32 13.64
N HIS A 6 -4.40 62.83 12.78
CA HIS A 6 -5.40 62.01 12.08
C HIS A 6 -4.78 61.15 10.98
N ALA A 7 -3.81 61.67 10.22
CA ALA A 7 -3.07 60.88 9.24
C ALA A 7 -2.28 59.73 9.90
N LEU A 8 -1.62 60.00 11.04
CA LEU A 8 -0.88 58.99 11.79
C LEU A 8 -1.81 57.92 12.37
N ALA A 9 -2.98 58.31 12.90
CA ALA A 9 -3.96 57.37 13.44
C ALA A 9 -4.51 56.43 12.35
N VAL A 10 -4.84 56.95 11.17
CA VAL A 10 -5.31 56.13 10.03
C VAL A 10 -4.24 55.14 9.57
N PHE A 11 -2.97 55.57 9.53
CA PHE A 11 -1.85 54.70 9.16
C PHE A 11 -1.63 53.57 10.18
N LEU A 12 -1.68 53.88 11.48
CA LEU A 12 -1.58 52.89 12.55
C LEU A 12 -2.74 51.90 12.50
N THR A 13 -3.98 52.35 12.32
CA THR A 13 -5.12 51.43 12.18
C THR A 13 -5.03 50.58 10.93
N GLY A 14 -4.58 51.15 9.80
CA GLY A 14 -4.37 50.40 8.56
C GLY A 14 -3.28 49.34 8.69
N ALA A 15 -2.17 49.66 9.35
CA ALA A 15 -1.09 48.73 9.62
C ALA A 15 -1.51 47.59 10.55
N VAL A 16 -2.30 47.87 11.58
CA VAL A 16 -2.82 46.86 12.51
C VAL A 16 -3.80 45.92 11.82
N VAL A 17 -4.71 46.44 10.98
CA VAL A 17 -5.63 45.60 10.21
C VAL A 17 -4.87 44.76 9.19
N LEU A 18 -3.90 45.36 8.47
CA LEU A 18 -3.07 44.62 7.52
C LEU A 18 -2.25 43.52 8.21
N TRP A 19 -1.69 43.81 9.39
CA TRP A 19 -0.97 42.82 10.19
C TRP A 19 -1.88 41.68 10.69
N LEU A 20 -3.10 42.00 11.16
CA LEU A 20 -4.10 41.00 11.57
C LEU A 20 -4.57 40.13 10.40
N VAL A 21 -4.68 40.71 9.22
CA VAL A 21 -5.05 39.98 8.00
C VAL A 21 -3.89 39.09 7.55
N LEU A 22 -2.65 39.62 7.50
CA LEU A 22 -1.44 38.87 7.16
C LEU A 22 -1.11 37.77 8.18
N SER A 23 -1.45 37.93 9.45
CA SER A 23 -1.23 36.89 10.47
C SER A 23 -2.28 35.79 10.44
N ARG A 24 -3.47 36.03 9.89
CA ARG A 24 -4.51 35.01 9.72
C ARG A 24 -4.40 34.23 8.42
N PHE A 25 -3.80 34.80 7.39
CA PHE A 25 -3.60 34.13 6.10
C PHE A 25 -2.87 32.77 6.20
N PRO A 26 -1.76 32.63 6.96
CA PRO A 26 -1.08 31.35 7.13
C PRO A 26 -1.98 30.28 7.76
N ALA A 27 -2.72 30.62 8.82
CA ALA A 27 -3.61 29.69 9.52
C ALA A 27 -4.79 29.22 8.65
N VAL A 28 -5.35 30.10 7.80
CA VAL A 28 -6.41 29.72 6.86
C VAL A 28 -5.88 28.80 5.77
N MET A 29 -4.69 29.10 5.22
CA MET A 29 -4.04 28.26 4.20
C MET A 29 -3.66 26.89 4.75
N GLU A 30 -3.21 26.82 6.01
CA GLU A 30 -2.92 25.57 6.69
C GLU A 30 -4.18 24.72 6.87
N HIS A 31 -5.29 25.33 7.31
CA HIS A 31 -6.55 24.61 7.47
C HIS A 31 -7.07 24.05 6.14
N GLU A 32 -6.99 24.82 5.05
CA GLU A 32 -7.34 24.36 3.71
C GLU A 32 -6.44 23.19 3.25
N ALA A 33 -5.12 23.30 3.45
CA ALA A 33 -4.18 22.23 3.11
C ALA A 33 -4.43 20.94 3.90
N VAL A 34 -4.77 21.04 5.19
CA VAL A 34 -5.10 19.87 6.03
C VAL A 34 -6.42 19.23 5.58
N MET A 35 -7.45 20.03 5.27
CA MET A 35 -8.71 19.49 4.75
C MET A 35 -8.53 18.79 3.40
N ASP A 36 -7.73 19.38 2.50
CA ASP A 36 -7.37 18.78 1.23
C ASP A 36 -6.60 17.47 1.44
N LEU A 37 -5.63 17.44 2.35
CA LEU A 37 -4.88 16.25 2.70
C LEU A 37 -5.79 15.13 3.22
N ILE A 38 -6.74 15.44 4.10
CA ILE A 38 -7.71 14.45 4.61
C ILE A 38 -8.49 13.82 3.45
N HIS A 39 -8.99 14.63 2.51
CA HIS A 39 -9.72 14.11 1.36
C HIS A 39 -8.84 13.26 0.43
N ILE A 40 -7.57 13.67 0.24
CA ILE A 40 -6.60 12.90 -0.54
C ILE A 40 -6.31 11.56 0.15
N SER A 41 -6.03 11.55 1.46
CA SER A 41 -5.78 10.32 2.22
C SER A 41 -6.96 9.37 2.15
N GLN A 42 -8.19 9.87 2.29
CA GLN A 42 -9.41 9.06 2.11
C GLN A 42 -9.53 8.47 0.71
N ALA A 43 -9.10 9.19 -0.33
CA ALA A 43 -9.11 8.67 -1.70
C ALA A 43 -8.05 7.58 -1.90
N VAL A 44 -6.88 7.70 -1.26
CA VAL A 44 -5.81 6.69 -1.28
C VAL A 44 -6.26 5.44 -0.51
N GLU A 45 -6.79 5.60 0.71
CA GLU A 45 -7.34 4.50 1.52
C GLU A 45 -8.44 3.75 0.77
N LYS A 46 -9.37 4.48 0.15
CA LYS A 46 -10.41 3.87 -0.69
C LYS A 46 -9.82 3.09 -1.87
N SER A 47 -8.80 3.64 -2.53
CA SER A 47 -8.14 2.95 -3.66
C SER A 47 -7.42 1.68 -3.21
N LEU A 48 -6.85 1.68 -2.00
CA LEU A 48 -6.25 0.51 -1.38
C LEU A 48 -7.30 -0.55 -0.99
N ASP A 49 -8.44 -0.13 -0.46
CA ASP A 49 -9.57 -1.01 -0.14
C ASP A 49 -10.18 -1.63 -1.41
N ASP A 50 -10.32 -0.84 -2.48
CA ASP A 50 -10.80 -1.31 -3.80
C ASP A 50 -9.81 -2.34 -4.40
N LEU A 51 -8.50 -2.08 -4.29
CA LEU A 51 -7.46 -3.04 -4.69
C LEU A 51 -7.55 -4.32 -3.85
N SER A 52 -7.64 -4.20 -2.53
CA SER A 52 -7.74 -5.33 -1.60
C SER A 52 -8.95 -6.21 -1.95
N SER A 53 -10.11 -5.59 -2.15
CA SER A 53 -11.35 -6.27 -2.56
C SER A 53 -11.24 -6.90 -3.96
N SER A 54 -10.44 -6.33 -4.85
CA SER A 54 -10.14 -6.93 -6.15
C SER A 54 -9.32 -8.21 -5.99
N LEU A 55 -8.23 -8.15 -5.22
CA LEU A 55 -7.34 -9.29 -4.99
C LEU A 55 -8.11 -10.46 -4.37
N GLU A 56 -8.91 -10.22 -3.33
CA GLU A 56 -9.73 -11.26 -2.69
C GLU A 56 -10.66 -11.95 -3.70
N ARG A 57 -11.36 -11.17 -4.53
CA ARG A 57 -12.26 -11.72 -5.57
C ARG A 57 -11.49 -12.51 -6.62
N GLN A 58 -10.33 -12.03 -7.05
CA GLN A 58 -9.51 -12.70 -8.05
C GLN A 58 -8.93 -14.02 -7.51
N VAL A 59 -8.46 -14.05 -6.26
CA VAL A 59 -7.94 -15.27 -5.62
C VAL A 59 -9.06 -16.29 -5.39
N SER A 60 -10.24 -15.83 -4.98
CA SER A 60 -11.42 -16.71 -4.86
C SER A 60 -11.85 -17.29 -6.23
N ALA A 61 -11.83 -16.47 -7.28
CA ALA A 61 -12.12 -16.91 -8.65
C ALA A 61 -11.08 -17.91 -9.16
N PHE A 62 -9.80 -17.71 -8.83
CA PHE A 62 -8.75 -18.69 -9.09
C PHE A 62 -9.07 -20.03 -8.42
N GLY A 63 -9.34 -20.03 -7.11
CA GLY A 63 -9.70 -21.24 -6.38
C GLY A 63 -10.86 -21.99 -7.05
N ALA A 64 -11.93 -21.27 -7.41
CA ALA A 64 -13.08 -21.85 -8.11
C ALA A 64 -12.70 -22.46 -9.47
N ALA A 65 -11.89 -21.77 -10.27
CA ALA A 65 -11.43 -22.27 -11.56
C ALA A 65 -10.56 -23.52 -11.42
N VAL A 66 -9.71 -23.60 -10.39
CA VAL A 66 -8.90 -24.79 -10.10
C VAL A 66 -9.76 -25.96 -9.65
N ALA A 67 -10.76 -25.72 -8.80
CA ALA A 67 -11.69 -26.75 -8.34
C ALA A 67 -12.49 -27.39 -9.50
N GLU A 68 -12.72 -26.65 -10.58
CA GLU A 68 -13.40 -27.11 -11.79
C GLU A 68 -12.45 -27.70 -12.86
N ASP A 69 -11.13 -27.58 -12.70
CA ASP A 69 -10.15 -28.16 -13.64
C ASP A 69 -10.09 -29.68 -13.48
N ARG A 70 -10.70 -30.38 -14.45
CA ARG A 70 -10.76 -31.85 -14.50
C ARG A 70 -9.38 -32.50 -14.50
N ASN A 71 -8.40 -31.92 -15.18
CA ASN A 71 -7.07 -32.50 -15.28
C ASN A 71 -6.33 -32.35 -13.96
N PHE A 72 -6.44 -31.18 -13.34
CA PHE A 72 -5.93 -30.94 -12.00
C PHE A 72 -6.52 -31.93 -10.98
N ALA A 73 -7.85 -32.06 -10.95
CA ALA A 73 -8.54 -32.99 -10.06
C ALA A 73 -8.17 -34.46 -10.32
N MET A 74 -8.08 -34.88 -11.60
CA MET A 74 -7.68 -36.24 -11.96
C MET A 74 -6.27 -36.56 -11.44
N LYS A 75 -5.30 -35.68 -11.70
CA LYS A 75 -3.91 -35.87 -11.28
C LYS A 75 -3.76 -35.88 -9.77
N LEU A 76 -4.34 -34.88 -9.11
CA LEU A 76 -4.15 -34.68 -7.68
C LEU A 76 -4.93 -35.70 -6.84
N ILE A 77 -6.18 -36.00 -7.20
CA ILE A 77 -7.08 -36.79 -6.33
C ILE A 77 -7.13 -38.27 -6.75
N VAL A 78 -7.20 -38.56 -8.05
CA VAL A 78 -7.37 -39.94 -8.53
C VAL A 78 -6.02 -40.63 -8.68
N GLU A 79 -5.06 -39.95 -9.31
CA GLU A 79 -3.71 -40.48 -9.52
C GLU A 79 -2.78 -40.24 -8.32
N ASN A 80 -3.16 -39.34 -7.41
CA ASN A 80 -2.36 -38.92 -6.25
C ASN A 80 -0.95 -38.47 -6.65
N ASP A 81 -0.84 -37.79 -7.79
CA ASP A 81 0.40 -37.28 -8.35
C ASP A 81 0.44 -35.75 -8.21
N THR A 82 1.05 -35.28 -7.13
CA THR A 82 1.28 -33.85 -6.88
C THR A 82 2.37 -33.24 -7.76
N SER A 83 3.18 -34.09 -8.42
CA SER A 83 4.30 -33.66 -9.26
C SER A 83 3.92 -33.48 -10.73
N ALA A 84 2.71 -33.93 -11.10
CA ALA A 84 2.17 -33.78 -12.45
C ALA A 84 2.19 -32.32 -12.91
N SER A 85 2.47 -32.09 -14.20
CA SER A 85 2.55 -30.76 -14.79
C SER A 85 1.25 -29.97 -14.70
N GLU A 86 0.12 -30.69 -14.69
CA GLU A 86 -1.23 -30.15 -14.58
C GLU A 86 -1.51 -29.61 -13.17
N VAL A 87 -0.83 -30.18 -12.17
CA VAL A 87 -0.84 -29.70 -10.78
C VAL A 87 0.17 -28.56 -10.64
N THR A 88 1.45 -28.84 -10.85
CA THR A 88 2.54 -27.89 -10.58
C THR A 88 2.49 -26.62 -11.44
N GLY A 89 1.91 -26.69 -12.63
CA GLY A 89 1.76 -25.56 -13.55
C GLY A 89 0.45 -24.77 -13.44
N ILE A 90 -0.51 -25.18 -12.60
CA ILE A 90 -1.85 -24.56 -12.57
C ILE A 90 -1.79 -23.06 -12.27
N ALA A 91 -1.05 -22.64 -11.24
CA ALA A 91 -0.96 -21.23 -10.86
C ALA A 91 -0.31 -20.39 -11.96
N GLY A 92 0.73 -20.92 -12.62
CA GLY A 92 1.40 -20.23 -13.73
C GLY A 92 0.48 -19.90 -14.90
N ARG A 93 -0.54 -20.74 -15.15
CA ARG A 93 -1.53 -20.51 -16.22
C ARG A 93 -2.49 -19.35 -15.92
N TYR A 94 -2.75 -19.07 -14.65
CA TYR A 94 -3.73 -18.08 -14.20
C TYR A 94 -3.12 -16.78 -13.67
N MET A 95 -1.86 -16.79 -13.27
CA MET A 95 -1.17 -15.66 -12.62
C MET A 95 -1.28 -14.36 -13.42
N GLU A 96 -0.75 -14.32 -14.64
CA GLU A 96 -0.77 -13.12 -15.48
C GLU A 96 -2.19 -12.75 -15.97
N PRO A 97 -3.04 -13.68 -16.46
CA PRO A 97 -4.42 -13.35 -16.86
C PRO A 97 -5.29 -12.76 -15.75
N MET A 98 -5.00 -13.09 -14.49
CA MET A 98 -5.69 -12.53 -13.33
C MET A 98 -5.03 -11.27 -12.78
N GLY A 99 -3.91 -10.83 -13.36
CA GLY A 99 -3.20 -9.61 -12.96
C GLY A 99 -2.40 -9.75 -11.67
N PHE A 100 -1.94 -10.97 -11.37
CA PHE A 100 -1.09 -11.24 -10.22
C PHE A 100 0.39 -11.28 -10.59
N ASP A 101 1.25 -10.85 -9.67
CA ASP A 101 2.70 -11.07 -9.72
C ASP A 101 3.11 -12.34 -8.98
N VAL A 102 2.29 -12.74 -7.99
CA VAL A 102 2.44 -13.99 -7.22
C VAL A 102 1.09 -14.69 -7.13
N LEU A 103 1.09 -16.00 -7.36
CA LEU A 103 -0.10 -16.85 -7.24
C LEU A 103 0.31 -18.25 -6.82
N GLU A 104 -0.35 -18.79 -5.82
CA GLU A 104 -0.05 -20.08 -5.21
C GLU A 104 -1.34 -20.85 -4.91
N ILE A 105 -1.26 -22.18 -5.01
CA ILE A 105 -2.20 -23.10 -4.35
C ILE A 105 -1.41 -24.11 -3.52
N SER A 106 -1.87 -24.34 -2.29
CA SER A 106 -1.27 -25.22 -1.30
C SER A 106 -2.33 -26.09 -0.62
N THR A 107 -1.86 -27.16 0.02
CA THR A 107 -2.70 -28.00 0.90
C THR A 107 -2.89 -27.34 2.28
N PRO A 108 -3.81 -27.83 3.13
CA PRO A 108 -3.98 -27.32 4.50
C PRO A 108 -2.76 -27.50 5.42
N GLY A 109 -1.79 -28.32 5.01
CA GLY A 109 -0.52 -28.49 5.72
C GLY A 109 0.60 -27.62 5.14
N ASP A 110 0.24 -26.54 4.42
CA ASP A 110 1.18 -25.61 3.77
C ASP A 110 2.09 -26.25 2.71
N LEU A 111 1.80 -27.47 2.26
CA LEU A 111 2.51 -28.06 1.12
C LEU A 111 2.10 -27.34 -0.17
N VAL A 112 3.06 -26.69 -0.83
CA VAL A 112 2.86 -26.00 -2.10
C VAL A 112 2.57 -27.01 -3.19
N LEU A 113 1.41 -26.89 -3.84
CA LEU A 113 1.06 -27.70 -5.01
C LEU A 113 1.51 -27.03 -6.29
N SER A 114 1.35 -25.71 -6.38
CA SER A 114 1.75 -24.92 -7.54
C SER A 114 2.03 -23.49 -7.16
N TRP A 115 3.07 -22.94 -7.79
CA TRP A 115 3.47 -21.55 -7.61
C TRP A 115 3.78 -20.93 -8.96
N GLY A 116 3.06 -19.86 -9.32
CA GLY A 116 3.11 -19.28 -10.66
C GLY A 116 4.47 -18.72 -11.05
N HIS A 117 5.12 -17.97 -10.17
CA HIS A 117 6.40 -17.32 -10.49
C HIS A 117 7.61 -18.21 -10.23
N PHE A 118 7.46 -19.33 -9.50
CA PHE A 118 8.55 -20.25 -9.22
C PHE A 118 8.08 -21.71 -9.08
N PRO A 119 7.81 -22.39 -10.21
CA PRO A 119 7.25 -23.76 -10.23
C PRO A 119 8.12 -24.81 -9.52
N ALA A 120 9.42 -24.54 -9.35
CA ALA A 120 10.36 -25.45 -8.68
C ALA A 120 10.06 -25.65 -7.19
N ARG A 121 9.24 -24.79 -6.55
CA ARG A 121 8.85 -24.94 -5.14
C ARG A 121 7.69 -25.89 -4.90
N ALA A 122 7.09 -26.45 -5.94
CA ALA A 122 6.07 -27.48 -5.75
C ALA A 122 6.64 -28.66 -4.93
N GLY A 123 5.96 -29.01 -3.85
CA GLY A 123 6.40 -30.01 -2.87
C GLY A 123 7.20 -29.46 -1.68
N GLU A 124 7.47 -28.15 -1.62
CA GLU A 124 8.01 -27.49 -0.43
C GLU A 124 6.89 -27.10 0.55
N LEU A 125 7.25 -26.94 1.83
CA LEU A 125 6.37 -26.36 2.84
C LEU A 125 6.51 -24.83 2.84
N ASN A 126 5.40 -24.11 2.82
CA ASN A 126 5.38 -22.65 2.86
C ASN A 126 4.65 -22.16 4.12
N GLY A 127 5.39 -21.79 5.18
CA GLY A 127 4.85 -21.48 6.50
C GLY A 127 4.14 -20.12 6.63
N GLY A 128 3.41 -19.66 5.62
CA GLY A 128 2.81 -18.32 5.56
C GLY A 128 1.41 -18.23 4.93
N SER A 129 0.87 -19.30 4.35
CA SER A 129 -0.40 -19.24 3.62
C SER A 129 -1.59 -19.03 4.56
N ASP A 130 -1.57 -19.63 5.75
CA ASP A 130 -2.64 -19.57 6.74
C ASP A 130 -2.94 -18.15 7.25
N ALA A 131 -1.92 -17.28 7.33
CA ALA A 131 -2.09 -15.90 7.79
C ALA A 131 -2.96 -15.06 6.82
N LEU A 132 -3.05 -15.48 5.55
CA LEU A 132 -3.82 -14.81 4.51
C LEU A 132 -5.28 -15.30 4.44
N ILE A 133 -5.59 -16.44 5.06
CA ILE A 133 -6.90 -17.09 4.91
C ILE A 133 -7.95 -16.40 5.79
N GLY A 134 -9.02 -15.91 5.14
CA GLY A 134 -10.17 -15.32 5.84
C GLY A 134 -9.89 -13.97 6.52
N GLY A 135 -8.70 -13.42 6.30
CA GLY A 135 -8.27 -12.09 6.75
C GLY A 135 -8.30 -11.06 5.62
N ARG A 136 -8.01 -9.80 5.98
CA ARG A 136 -7.74 -8.76 4.99
C ARG A 136 -6.41 -9.04 4.28
N PRO A 137 -6.19 -8.52 3.06
CA PRO A 137 -4.92 -8.66 2.38
C PRO A 137 -3.76 -8.12 3.24
N LEU A 138 -2.63 -8.82 3.21
CA LEU A 138 -1.45 -8.51 4.00
C LEU A 138 -0.26 -8.23 3.10
N CYS A 139 0.60 -7.33 3.56
CA CYS A 139 1.91 -7.13 2.98
C CYS A 139 2.86 -8.24 3.46
N VAL A 140 3.45 -8.97 2.51
CA VAL A 140 4.36 -10.09 2.75
C VAL A 140 5.60 -9.93 1.89
N VAL A 141 6.77 -10.26 2.44
CA VAL A 141 8.01 -10.32 1.67
C VAL A 141 8.15 -11.70 1.05
N GLU A 142 8.24 -11.73 -0.26
CA GLU A 142 8.41 -12.92 -1.06
C GLU A 142 9.78 -12.96 -1.72
N ASN A 143 10.36 -14.15 -1.84
CA ASN A 143 11.57 -14.33 -2.63
C ASN A 143 11.21 -14.61 -4.08
N ILE A 144 11.23 -13.58 -4.92
CA ILE A 144 10.95 -13.68 -6.35
C ILE A 144 12.28 -13.68 -7.11
N LYS A 145 12.65 -14.85 -7.68
CA LYS A 145 13.88 -15.03 -8.48
C LYS A 145 15.16 -14.63 -7.71
N GLY A 146 15.23 -14.98 -6.42
CA GLY A 146 16.40 -14.70 -5.58
C GLY A 146 16.44 -13.28 -5.00
N LYS A 147 15.37 -12.50 -5.15
CA LYS A 147 15.25 -11.16 -4.57
C LYS A 147 14.06 -11.12 -3.63
N ASP A 148 14.25 -10.49 -2.48
CA ASP A 148 13.17 -10.23 -1.54
C ASP A 148 12.36 -9.04 -2.04
N VAL A 149 11.07 -9.27 -2.29
CA VAL A 149 10.14 -8.31 -2.89
C VAL A 149 8.93 -8.21 -2.00
N LEU A 150 8.49 -6.98 -1.71
CA LEU A 150 7.27 -6.76 -0.96
C LEU A 150 6.06 -6.94 -1.87
N THR A 151 5.07 -7.70 -1.40
CA THR A 151 3.83 -7.99 -2.12
C THR A 151 2.63 -7.71 -1.23
N LEU A 152 1.52 -7.24 -1.81
CA LEU A 152 0.22 -7.19 -1.15
C LEU A 152 -0.57 -8.42 -1.59
N GLN A 153 -0.86 -9.33 -0.67
CA GLN A 153 -1.46 -10.63 -0.96
C GLN A 153 -2.80 -10.82 -0.26
N ALA A 154 -3.72 -11.48 -0.94
CA ALA A 154 -4.97 -11.99 -0.39
C ALA A 154 -4.95 -13.52 -0.36
N GLY A 155 -5.70 -14.11 0.57
CA GLY A 155 -5.86 -15.56 0.67
C GLY A 155 -7.33 -15.98 0.58
N SER A 156 -7.57 -17.18 0.05
CA SER A 156 -8.88 -17.81 0.08
C SER A 156 -8.75 -19.32 0.27
N SER A 157 -9.75 -19.93 0.91
CA SER A 157 -9.87 -21.38 0.95
C SER A 157 -10.84 -21.84 -0.12
N VAL A 158 -10.48 -22.90 -0.84
CA VAL A 158 -11.37 -23.60 -1.77
C VAL A 158 -11.50 -25.05 -1.36
N ARG A 159 -12.69 -25.62 -1.54
CA ARG A 159 -12.94 -27.04 -1.28
C ARG A 159 -13.26 -27.76 -2.58
N PHE A 160 -12.55 -28.84 -2.86
CA PHE A 160 -12.92 -29.78 -3.94
C PHE A 160 -12.56 -31.22 -3.53
N ALA A 161 -13.36 -32.19 -3.98
CA ALA A 161 -13.21 -33.62 -3.65
C ALA A 161 -13.00 -33.92 -2.14
N GLU A 162 -13.81 -33.27 -1.29
CA GLU A 162 -13.78 -33.36 0.19
C GLU A 162 -12.54 -32.80 0.89
N GLN A 163 -11.56 -32.29 0.14
CA GLN A 163 -10.38 -31.63 0.68
C GLN A 163 -10.48 -30.11 0.56
N THR A 164 -9.94 -29.41 1.55
CA THR A 164 -9.77 -27.95 1.51
C THR A 164 -8.36 -27.65 1.01
N PHE A 165 -8.22 -26.61 0.22
CA PHE A 165 -6.95 -26.09 -0.29
C PHE A 165 -6.90 -24.60 -0.06
N HIS A 166 -5.68 -24.09 0.09
CA HIS A 166 -5.42 -22.68 0.32
C HIS A 166 -4.88 -22.07 -0.97
N CYS A 167 -5.42 -20.93 -1.35
CA CYS A 167 -4.98 -20.16 -2.50
C CYS A 167 -4.54 -18.80 -2.00
N SER A 168 -3.38 -18.34 -2.45
CA SER A 168 -2.91 -16.97 -2.19
C SER A 168 -2.51 -16.33 -3.51
N GLY A 169 -2.74 -15.02 -3.62
CA GLY A 169 -2.33 -14.25 -4.79
C GLY A 169 -2.19 -12.78 -4.46
N GLY A 170 -1.31 -12.11 -5.19
CA GLY A 170 -0.97 -10.74 -4.88
C GLY A 170 -0.19 -10.03 -5.97
N VAL A 171 0.06 -8.75 -5.71
CA VAL A 171 0.82 -7.85 -6.59
C VAL A 171 2.03 -7.30 -5.85
N ILE A 172 3.08 -6.99 -6.60
CA ILE A 172 4.29 -6.35 -6.08
C ILE A 172 3.95 -4.92 -5.66
N VAL A 173 4.47 -4.52 -4.50
CA VAL A 173 4.39 -3.14 -4.01
C VAL A 173 5.62 -2.38 -4.47
N ASP A 174 5.53 -1.77 -5.65
CA ASP A 174 6.57 -0.98 -6.29
C ASP A 174 6.09 0.46 -6.60
N GLU A 175 6.96 1.24 -7.25
CA GLU A 175 6.65 2.61 -7.66
C GLU A 175 5.45 2.69 -8.63
N GLU A 176 5.24 1.66 -9.45
CA GLU A 176 4.10 1.61 -10.38
C GLU A 176 2.78 1.50 -9.61
N LEU A 177 2.73 0.62 -8.61
CA LEU A 177 1.57 0.49 -7.74
C LEU A 177 1.31 1.79 -6.98
N LEU A 178 2.34 2.39 -6.39
CA LEU A 178 2.21 3.65 -5.64
C LEU A 178 1.72 4.79 -6.54
N ARG A 179 2.19 4.85 -7.78
CA ARG A 179 1.71 5.82 -8.78
C ARG A 179 0.23 5.59 -9.11
N ARG A 180 -0.22 4.34 -9.22
CA ARG A 180 -1.65 4.03 -9.43
C ARG A 180 -2.53 4.42 -8.24
N LEU A 181 -1.98 4.41 -7.02
CA LEU A 181 -2.67 4.89 -5.82
C LEU A 181 -2.69 6.43 -5.72
N THR A 182 -1.89 7.13 -6.52
CA THR A 182 -1.79 8.59 -6.47
C THR A 182 -3.02 9.23 -7.13
N PRO A 183 -3.86 9.98 -6.40
CA PRO A 183 -5.18 10.39 -6.91
C PRO A 183 -5.14 11.59 -7.86
N ARG A 184 -4.10 12.45 -7.77
CA ARG A 184 -3.95 13.64 -8.62
C ARG A 184 -2.50 14.13 -8.66
N ASN A 185 -2.19 14.96 -9.64
CA ASN A 185 -0.92 15.69 -9.72
C ASN A 185 -0.72 16.60 -8.49
N GLY A 186 0.52 16.71 -8.01
CA GLY A 186 0.85 17.49 -6.80
C GLY A 186 0.69 16.70 -5.50
N VAL A 187 0.45 15.39 -5.59
CA VAL A 187 0.44 14.44 -4.49
C VAL A 187 1.44 13.34 -4.82
N ARG A 188 2.18 12.88 -3.82
CA ARG A 188 3.01 11.67 -3.87
C ARG A 188 2.50 10.68 -2.85
N VAL A 189 2.46 9.41 -3.23
CA VAL A 189 2.24 8.29 -2.31
C VAL A 189 3.54 7.52 -2.24
N ILE A 190 4.09 7.37 -1.05
CA ILE A 190 5.37 6.69 -0.81
C ILE A 190 5.14 5.56 0.18
N LEU A 191 5.98 4.53 0.11
CA LEU A 191 6.00 3.46 1.11
C LEU A 191 7.26 3.59 1.95
N ARG A 192 7.11 3.56 3.28
CA ARG A 192 8.20 3.54 4.24
C ARG A 192 8.25 2.20 4.97
N ARG A 193 9.44 1.63 5.06
CA ARG A 193 9.78 0.44 5.86
C ARG A 193 11.09 0.71 6.59
N GLY A 194 11.01 1.05 7.87
CA GLY A 194 12.17 1.52 8.63
C GLY A 194 12.82 2.71 7.94
N THR A 195 14.10 2.56 7.55
CA THR A 195 14.86 3.60 6.82
C THR A 195 14.68 3.55 5.31
N ASN A 196 14.04 2.51 4.77
CA ASN A 196 13.87 2.35 3.34
C ASN A 196 12.58 3.03 2.84
N VAL A 197 12.68 3.74 1.73
CA VAL A 197 11.57 4.49 1.13
C VAL A 197 11.45 4.12 -0.34
N ILE A 198 10.22 3.80 -0.78
CA ILE A 198 9.87 3.50 -2.17
C ILE A 198 8.90 4.58 -2.67
N GLY A 199 9.07 5.02 -3.92
CA GLY A 199 8.23 6.06 -4.53
C GLY A 199 8.74 7.49 -4.33
N LEU A 200 9.94 7.65 -3.76
CA LEU A 200 10.61 8.95 -3.62
C LEU A 200 12.11 8.81 -3.81
N GLU A 201 12.63 9.43 -4.87
CA GLU A 201 14.06 9.44 -5.17
C GLU A 201 14.80 10.50 -4.34
N GLY A 202 16.08 10.24 -4.03
CA GLY A 202 16.98 11.22 -3.42
C GLY A 202 16.66 11.56 -1.95
N VAL A 203 16.01 10.67 -1.21
CA VAL A 203 15.76 10.85 0.23
C VAL A 203 17.04 10.58 1.00
N GLU A 204 17.59 11.61 1.64
CA GLU A 204 18.70 11.52 2.59
C GLU A 204 18.17 11.45 4.02
N THR A 205 17.14 12.25 4.34
CA THR A 205 16.49 12.29 5.65
C THR A 205 14.97 12.31 5.51
N ILE A 206 14.28 11.59 6.40
CA ILE A 206 12.82 11.55 6.48
C ILE A 206 12.38 11.42 7.94
N SER A 207 11.47 12.27 8.39
CA SER A 207 10.89 12.19 9.73
C SER A 207 9.67 11.26 9.77
N ASP A 208 9.17 11.00 10.97
CA ASP A 208 7.80 10.51 11.16
C ASP A 208 6.78 11.57 10.75
N VAL A 209 5.55 11.11 10.48
CA VAL A 209 4.41 11.99 10.24
C VAL A 209 3.85 12.45 11.58
N GLU A 210 3.97 13.74 11.87
CA GLU A 210 3.45 14.35 13.09
C GLU A 210 2.62 15.58 12.76
N ASN A 211 1.44 15.73 13.40
CA ASN A 211 0.55 16.87 13.19
C ASN A 211 0.25 17.16 11.70
N ASN A 212 0.05 16.11 10.90
CA ASN A 212 -0.16 16.17 9.45
C ASN A 212 1.03 16.75 8.66
N ARG A 213 2.25 16.57 9.15
CA ARG A 213 3.48 17.09 8.55
C ARG A 213 4.55 16.01 8.50
N ILE A 214 5.40 16.07 7.49
CA ILE A 214 6.62 15.28 7.37
C ILE A 214 7.77 16.18 6.94
N ILE A 215 8.97 15.89 7.44
CA ILE A 215 10.20 16.55 7.02
C ILE A 215 10.94 15.59 6.10
N VAL A 216 11.26 16.02 4.89
CA VAL A 216 12.08 15.29 3.92
C VAL A 216 13.20 16.20 3.46
N ASN A 217 14.46 15.79 3.63
CA ASN A 217 15.64 16.59 3.27
C ASN A 217 15.56 18.04 3.78
N ASP A 218 15.22 18.20 5.06
CA ASP A 218 15.04 19.48 5.77
C ASP A 218 13.90 20.39 5.26
N GLU A 219 13.06 19.90 4.34
CA GLU A 219 11.86 20.58 3.87
C GLU A 219 10.59 19.98 4.50
N THR A 220 9.66 20.84 4.94
CA THR A 220 8.40 20.39 5.56
C THR A 220 7.26 20.34 4.56
N PHE A 221 6.58 19.20 4.51
CA PHE A 221 5.45 18.93 3.63
C PHE A 221 4.20 18.56 4.43
N PRO A 222 2.99 18.94 3.97
CA PRO A 222 1.76 18.34 4.47
C PRO A 222 1.74 16.86 4.15
N ALA A 223 1.51 16.01 5.16
CA ALA A 223 1.50 14.57 4.99
C ALA A 223 0.61 13.82 5.98
N SER A 224 0.17 12.65 5.57
CA SER A 224 -0.64 11.73 6.37
C SER A 224 -0.12 10.31 6.14
N SER A 225 -0.18 9.47 7.17
CA SER A 225 0.26 8.08 7.09
C SER A 225 -0.89 7.12 7.38
N VAL A 226 -0.87 5.97 6.72
CA VAL A 226 -1.69 4.82 7.07
C VAL A 226 -0.78 3.59 7.22
N THR A 227 -0.93 2.88 8.34
CA THR A 227 -0.17 1.65 8.58
C THR A 227 -0.79 0.53 7.76
N LEU A 228 0.04 -0.14 6.95
CA LEU A 228 -0.37 -1.29 6.17
C LEU A 228 -0.29 -2.56 7.03
N PRO A 229 -1.28 -3.47 6.92
CA PRO A 229 -1.22 -4.74 7.62
C PRO A 229 -0.11 -5.61 6.99
N SER A 230 0.70 -6.25 7.82
CA SER A 230 1.85 -7.04 7.36
C SER A 230 2.06 -8.31 8.17
N ALA A 231 2.62 -9.33 7.52
CA ALA A 231 3.01 -10.58 8.17
C ALA A 231 4.52 -10.83 8.00
N GLY A 232 5.16 -11.33 9.07
CA GLY A 232 6.59 -11.69 9.04
C GLY A 232 7.56 -10.49 8.96
N LEU A 233 7.07 -9.28 9.23
CA LEU A 233 7.88 -8.06 9.25
C LEU A 233 8.11 -7.58 10.67
N GLU A 234 9.36 -7.26 11.01
CA GLU A 234 9.73 -6.69 12.30
C GLU A 234 9.37 -5.19 12.39
N GLU A 235 9.47 -4.47 11.28
CA GLU A 235 9.17 -3.05 11.18
C GLU A 235 7.80 -2.81 10.54
N PRO A 236 7.02 -1.83 11.03
CA PRO A 236 5.74 -1.49 10.44
C PRO A 236 5.93 -0.94 9.02
N LEU A 237 4.98 -1.26 8.15
CA LEU A 237 4.87 -0.67 6.83
C LEU A 237 3.93 0.51 6.87
N GLU A 238 4.38 1.63 6.34
CA GLU A 238 3.59 2.85 6.31
C GLU A 238 3.48 3.38 4.90
N LEU A 239 2.24 3.57 4.46
CA LEU A 239 1.93 4.30 3.25
C LEU A 239 1.75 5.76 3.63
N ILE A 240 2.59 6.64 3.08
CA ILE A 240 2.60 8.06 3.39
C ILE A 240 2.15 8.84 2.16
N VAL A 241 1.13 9.68 2.36
CA VAL A 241 0.60 10.60 1.38
C VAL A 241 1.22 11.97 1.64
N ILE A 242 1.89 12.55 0.63
CA ILE A 242 2.61 13.82 0.72
C ILE A 242 2.02 14.79 -0.32
N MET A 243 1.77 16.04 0.07
CA MET A 243 1.48 17.11 -0.88
C MET A 243 2.77 17.80 -1.34
N ASP A 244 2.99 17.93 -2.65
CA ASP A 244 4.28 18.34 -3.23
C ASP A 244 4.68 19.79 -2.98
N LYS A 245 3.76 20.61 -2.48
CA LYS A 245 4.06 22.00 -2.16
C LYS A 245 4.56 22.08 -0.71
N PRO A 246 5.86 22.33 -0.49
CA PRO A 246 6.36 22.54 0.85
C PRO A 246 5.68 23.78 1.44
N VAL A 247 5.33 23.71 2.71
CA VAL A 247 4.77 24.84 3.43
C VAL A 247 5.92 25.53 4.14
N LYS A 248 6.11 26.84 3.86
CA LYS A 248 7.10 27.64 4.58
C LYS A 248 6.55 27.95 5.97
N PHE A 249 6.98 27.18 6.96
CA PHE A 249 6.66 27.46 8.36
C PHE A 249 7.57 28.55 8.92
N SER A 250 7.02 29.35 9.83
CA SER A 250 7.83 30.30 10.60
C SER A 250 8.69 29.52 11.61
N PRO A 251 9.99 29.83 11.78
CA PRO A 251 10.84 29.18 12.79
C PRO A 251 10.30 29.24 14.22
N LEU A 252 9.35 30.13 14.49
CA LEU A 252 8.69 30.30 15.79
C LEU A 252 7.63 29.22 16.09
N GLU A 253 7.24 28.40 15.12
CA GLU A 253 6.29 27.28 15.30
C GLU A 253 6.99 25.92 15.52
N LEU A 254 8.34 25.92 15.56
CA LEU A 254 9.19 24.74 15.78
C LEU A 254 9.72 24.65 17.23
N LEU A 255 9.24 25.52 18.13
CA LEU A 255 9.59 25.60 19.56
C LEU A 255 8.35 25.39 20.42
#